data_AF-A0A1Q6JTC6-F1
#
_entry.id   AF-A0A1Q6JTC6-F1
#
_cell.length_a   1.000
_cell.length_b   1.000
_cell.length_c   1.000
_cell.angle_alpha   90.00
_cell.angle_beta   90.00
_cell.angle_gamma   90.00
#
_symmetry.space_group_name_H-M   'P 1'
#
loop_
_entity.id
_entity.type
_entity.pdbx_description
1 polymer ?
#
loop_
_entity_poly.entity_id
_entity_poly.type
_entity_poly.pdbx_seq_one_letter_code
_entity_poly.pdbx_strand_id
1 'polypeptide(L)'
;MLFGRLLKQIRKRKGYTSQQLADALHVSRSTYSRYENDLKDVEPDILLSLANFYDTTVDDFLLWNALIKSPDYPMNVNKLRRLGKLK
;
A
#
# COMPACT_ATOMS: atom_id res chain seq x y z
N MET A 1 4.74 -7.41 -10.31
CA MET A 1 3.45 -6.85 -9.80
C MET A 1 3.73 -5.49 -9.16
N LEU A 2 2.74 -4.59 -8.96
CA LEU A 2 2.98 -3.13 -8.78
C LEU A 2 2.66 -2.59 -7.37
N PHE A 3 2.90 -3.39 -6.33
CA PHE A 3 2.61 -2.98 -4.96
C PHE A 3 3.63 -1.99 -4.38
N GLY A 4 4.86 -1.93 -4.91
CA GLY A 4 5.93 -1.14 -4.32
C GLY A 4 5.58 0.34 -4.15
N ARG A 5 5.06 0.95 -5.22
CA ARG A 5 4.58 2.33 -5.17
C ARG A 5 3.45 2.56 -4.16
N LEU A 6 2.51 1.62 -4.05
CA LEU A 6 1.43 1.70 -3.05
C LEU A 6 2.00 1.65 -1.63
N LEU A 7 2.89 0.68 -1.34
CA LEU A 7 3.53 0.55 -0.02
C LEU A 7 4.23 1.83 0.39
N LYS A 8 4.97 2.45 -0.53
CA LYS A 8 5.66 3.73 -0.31
C LYS A 8 4.70 4.87 0.00
N GLN A 9 3.55 4.93 -0.68
CA GLN A 9 2.54 5.94 -0.42
C GLN A 9 1.87 5.75 0.95
N ILE A 10 1.43 4.53 1.27
CA ILE A 10 0.80 4.22 2.56
C ILE A 10 1.77 4.54 3.69
N ARG A 11 3.01 4.05 3.59
CA ARG A 11 4.03 4.26 4.62
C ARG A 11 4.25 5.75 4.89
N LYS A 12 4.42 6.56 3.84
CA LYS A 12 4.57 8.03 3.97
C LYS A 12 3.33 8.68 4.58
N ARG A 13 2.13 8.30 4.15
CA ARG A 13 0.86 8.85 4.70
C ARG A 13 0.67 8.51 6.17
N LYS A 14 1.12 7.34 6.61
CA LYS A 14 1.06 6.88 8.00
C LYS A 14 2.24 7.35 8.85
N GLY A 15 3.20 8.08 8.28
CA GLY A 15 4.33 8.67 9.01
C GLY A 15 5.45 7.70 9.37
N TYR A 16 5.50 6.51 8.76
CA TYR A 16 6.51 5.51 9.07
C TYR A 16 7.78 5.65 8.22
N THR A 17 8.92 5.26 8.79
CA THR A 17 10.20 5.12 8.08
C THR A 17 10.32 3.75 7.42
N SER A 18 11.13 3.63 6.37
CA SER A 18 11.41 2.32 5.75
C SER A 18 12.10 1.35 6.72
N GLN A 19 12.77 1.84 7.77
CA GLN A 19 13.39 1.01 8.80
C GLN A 19 12.32 0.39 9.71
N GLN A 20 11.37 1.17 10.23
CA GLN A 20 10.28 0.67 11.07
C GLN A 20 9.46 -0.43 10.39
N LEU A 21 9.22 -0.28 9.09
CA LEU A 21 8.51 -1.29 8.30
C LEU A 21 9.35 -2.54 8.05
N ALA A 22 10.66 -2.37 7.84
CA ALA A 22 11.55 -3.51 7.71
C ALA A 22 11.63 -4.32 9.01
N ASP A 23 11.71 -3.62 10.16
CA ASP A 23 11.74 -4.23 11.48
C ASP A 23 10.44 -4.99 11.77
N ALA A 24 9.28 -4.39 11.47
CA ALA A 24 7.97 -5.02 11.65
C ALA A 24 7.76 -6.28 10.77
N LEU A 25 8.44 -6.32 9.62
CA LEU A 25 8.37 -7.44 8.68
C LEU A 25 9.52 -8.45 8.85
N HIS A 26 10.42 -8.22 9.81
CA HIS A 26 11.62 -9.04 10.01
C HIS A 26 12.47 -9.20 8.72
N VAL A 27 12.58 -8.13 7.93
CA VAL A 27 13.43 -8.07 6.74
C VAL A 27 14.48 -6.98 6.88
N SER A 28 15.51 -7.02 6.03
CA SER A 28 16.47 -5.91 5.99
C SER A 28 15.82 -4.64 5.41
N ARG A 29 16.30 -3.46 5.84
CA ARG A 29 15.88 -2.16 5.27
C ARG A 29 16.07 -2.11 3.75
N SER A 30 17.13 -2.72 3.23
CA SER A 30 17.38 -2.79 1.78
C SER A 30 16.34 -3.68 1.09
N THR A 31 15.96 -4.81 1.66
CA THR A 31 14.86 -5.65 1.16
C THR A 31 13.56 -4.86 1.10
N TYR A 32 13.18 -4.16 2.17
CA TYR A 32 11.96 -3.35 2.18
C TYR A 32 12.02 -2.22 1.14
N SER A 33 13.16 -1.53 1.02
CA SER A 33 13.37 -0.53 -0.03
C SER A 33 13.22 -1.11 -1.44
N ARG A 34 13.68 -2.34 -1.68
CA ARG A 34 13.49 -3.01 -2.98
C ARG A 34 12.02 -3.30 -3.27
N TYR A 35 11.23 -3.66 -2.26
CA TYR A 35 9.77 -3.74 -2.41
C TYR A 35 9.19 -2.39 -2.85
N GLU A 36 9.49 -1.31 -2.12
CA GLU A 36 8.93 0.03 -2.39
C GLU A 36 9.27 0.61 -3.79
N ASN A 37 10.36 0.15 -4.38
CA ASN A 37 10.85 0.63 -5.67
C ASN A 37 10.60 -0.38 -6.81
N ASP A 38 9.74 -1.39 -6.59
CA ASP A 38 9.41 -2.43 -7.57
C ASP A 38 10.66 -3.20 -8.08
N LEU A 39 11.74 -3.25 -7.26
CA LEU A 39 12.99 -3.98 -7.55
C LEU A 39 12.99 -5.41 -6.99
N LYS A 40 11.96 -5.76 -6.23
CA LYS A 40 11.66 -7.09 -5.72
C LYS A 40 10.14 -7.21 -5.64
N ASP A 41 9.58 -8.31 -6.13
CA ASP A 41 8.15 -8.58 -5.97
C ASP A 41 7.81 -8.78 -4.49
N VAL A 42 6.63 -8.32 -4.10
CA VAL A 42 6.10 -8.46 -2.74
C VAL A 42 5.42 -9.81 -2.65
N GLU A 43 5.94 -10.69 -1.80
CA GLU A 43 5.35 -12.00 -1.57
C GLU A 43 4.00 -11.88 -0.81
N PRO A 44 3.03 -12.79 -1.01
CA PRO A 44 1.74 -12.74 -0.31
C PRO A 44 1.85 -12.65 1.21
N ASP A 45 2.81 -13.35 1.81
CA ASP A 45 3.05 -13.34 3.26
C ASP A 45 3.49 -11.97 3.78
N ILE A 46 4.26 -11.22 2.99
CA ILE A 46 4.62 -9.84 3.31
C ILE A 46 3.39 -8.94 3.26
N LEU A 47 2.53 -9.13 2.26
CA LEU A 47 1.29 -8.36 2.14
C LEU A 47 0.34 -8.64 3.31
N LEU A 48 0.24 -9.91 3.75
CA LEU A 48 -0.52 -10.29 4.93
C LEU A 48 0.06 -9.68 6.21
N SER A 49 1.39 -9.69 6.36
CA SER A 49 2.07 -9.09 7.51
C SER A 49 1.85 -7.57 7.57
N LEU A 50 1.86 -6.90 6.41
CA LEU A 50 1.52 -5.49 6.30
C LEU A 50 0.05 -5.22 6.62
N ALA A 51 -0.87 -6.08 6.18
CA ALA A 51 -2.29 -5.97 6.51
C ALA A 51 -2.50 -6.02 8.03
N ASN A 52 -1.87 -6.97 8.72
CA ASN A 52 -1.89 -7.06 10.17
C ASN A 52 -1.26 -5.82 10.84
N PHE A 53 -0.10 -5.36 10.34
CA PHE A 53 0.59 -4.19 10.89
C PHE A 53 -0.24 -2.90 10.79
N TYR A 54 -0.97 -2.71 9.69
CA TYR A 54 -1.80 -1.53 9.46
C TYR A 54 -3.23 -1.65 9.96
N ASP A 55 -3.60 -2.76 10.60
CA ASP A 55 -4.96 -3.08 11.03
C ASP A 55 -5.97 -2.97 9.87
N THR A 56 -5.68 -3.68 8.78
CA THR A 56 -6.44 -3.67 7.52
C THR A 56 -6.42 -5.07 6.89
N THR A 57 -7.00 -5.25 5.72
CA THR A 57 -7.05 -6.53 5.00
C THR A 57 -6.17 -6.52 3.75
N VAL A 58 -5.82 -7.70 3.24
CA VAL A 58 -5.14 -7.82 1.93
C VAL A 58 -6.02 -7.29 0.79
N ASP A 59 -7.35 -7.45 0.91
CA ASP A 59 -8.31 -6.92 -0.05
C ASP A 59 -8.27 -5.38 -0.13
N ASP A 60 -8.02 -4.70 0.99
CA ASP A 60 -7.82 -3.26 1.01
C ASP A 60 -6.60 -2.85 0.17
N PHE A 61 -5.49 -3.59 0.26
CA PHE A 61 -4.31 -3.34 -0.59
C PHE A 61 -4.61 -3.54 -2.08
N LEU A 62 -5.40 -4.56 -2.42
CA LEU A 62 -5.82 -4.80 -3.81
C LEU A 62 -6.70 -3.66 -4.31
N LEU A 63 -7.67 -3.22 -3.50
CA LEU A 63 -8.55 -2.09 -3.81
C LEU A 63 -7.74 -0.80 -3.98
N TRP A 64 -6.85 -0.47 -3.04
CA TRP A 64 -6.02 0.73 -3.13
C TRP A 64 -5.08 0.71 -4.33
N ASN A 65 -4.52 -0.46 -4.68
CA ASN A 65 -3.69 -0.62 -5.88
C ASN A 65 -4.50 -0.42 -7.16
N ALA A 66 -5.73 -0.97 -7.22
CA ALA A 66 -6.63 -0.78 -8.35
C ALA A 66 -7.04 0.70 -8.48
N LEU A 67 -7.31 1.36 -7.36
CA LEU A 67 -7.62 2.78 -7.30
C LEU A 67 -6.45 3.62 -7.83
N ILE A 68 -5.22 3.45 -7.34
CA ILE A 68 -4.04 4.22 -7.80
C ILE A 68 -3.79 4.13 -9.31
N LYS A 69 -4.20 3.04 -9.95
CA LYS A 69 -4.04 2.83 -11.40
C LYS A 69 -5.17 3.40 -12.24
N SER A 70 -6.29 3.78 -11.64
CA SER A 70 -7.41 4.37 -12.38
C SER A 70 -7.02 5.77 -12.84
N PRO A 71 -7.23 6.14 -14.12
CA PRO A 71 -7.09 7.52 -14.59
C PRO A 71 -7.94 8.51 -13.80
N ASP A 72 -9.01 7.99 -13.18
CA ASP A 72 -9.94 8.75 -12.37
C ASP A 72 -9.54 8.81 -10.88
N TYR A 73 -8.35 8.34 -10.45
CA TYR A 73 -7.90 8.39 -9.05
C TYR A 73 -6.81 9.45 -8.77
N PRO A 74 -6.87 10.15 -7.62
CA PRO A 74 -7.96 10.12 -6.65
C PRO A 74 -9.14 10.94 -7.16
N MET A 75 -10.22 10.26 -7.54
CA MET A 75 -11.52 10.89 -7.66
C MET A 75 -11.78 11.38 -6.25
N ASN A 76 -11.80 12.71 -6.09
CA ASN A 76 -12.02 13.34 -4.80
C ASN A 76 -13.17 12.61 -4.09
N VAL A 77 -13.02 12.24 -2.81
CA VAL A 77 -14.06 11.52 -2.06
C VAL A 77 -15.40 12.26 -2.17
N ASN A 78 -15.36 13.60 -2.27
CA ASN A 78 -16.51 14.45 -2.55
C ASN A 78 -17.10 14.22 -3.95
N LYS A 79 -16.27 13.97 -4.97
CA LYS A 79 -16.70 13.58 -6.31
C LYS A 79 -17.33 12.18 -6.33
N LEU A 80 -16.80 11.20 -5.57
CA LEU A 80 -17.41 9.87 -5.44
C LEU A 80 -18.75 9.89 -4.71
N ARG A 81 -18.86 10.67 -3.63
CA ARG A 81 -20.13 10.93 -2.92
C ARG A 81 -21.14 11.60 -3.84
N ARG A 82 -20.73 12.62 -4.61
CA ARG A 82 -21.60 13.29 -5.59
C ARG A 82 -22.08 12.36 -6.72
N LEU A 83 -21.27 11.36 -7.08
CA LEU A 83 -21.60 10.38 -8.12
C LEU A 83 -22.38 9.17 -7.58
N GLY A 84 -22.72 9.12 -6.29
CA GLY A 84 -23.44 8.00 -5.68
C GLY A 84 -22.66 6.68 -5.66
N LYS A 85 -21.35 6.71 -5.90
CA LYS A 85 -20.48 5.52 -5.98
C LYS A 85 -19.90 5.10 -4.63
N LEU A 86 -20.13 5.89 -3.58
CA LEU A 86 -19.79 5.59 -2.19
C LEU A 86 -20.96 6.06 -1.32
N LYS A 87 -21.40 5.23 -0.37
CA LYS A 87 -22.39 5.61 0.66
C LYS A 87 -21.71 6.35 1.82
#